data_AF-A0A4P8S1J2-F1
#
_entry.id   AF-A0A4P8S1J2-F1
#
_cell.length_a   1.000
_cell.length_b   1.000
_cell.length_c   1.000
_cell.angle_alpha   90.00
_cell.angle_beta   90.00
_cell.angle_gamma   90.00
#
_symmetry.space_group_name_H-M   'P 1'
#
loop_
_entity.id
_entity.type
_entity.pdbx_description
1 polymer ?
#
loop_
_entity_poly.entity_id
_entity_poly.type
_entity_poly.pdbx_seq_one_letter_code
_entity_poly.pdbx_strand_id
1 'polypeptide(L)'
;MDIHKKMDKHFNIKVNNKSVIILKYKRESYYDDNTGEEVNTIELITKIPNDVFDHRVVAIDIEGEANIKATWIMHFSQPGLHRYKYRISK
;
A
#
# COMPACT_ATOMS: atom_id res chain seq x y z
N MET A 1 -19.23 -23.86 -18.80
CA MET A 1 -17.86 -24.11 -18.30
C MET A 1 -17.30 -22.74 -17.93
N ASP A 2 -17.53 -22.30 -16.70
CA ASP A 2 -17.10 -20.97 -16.24
C ASP A 2 -15.60 -20.98 -15.96
N ILE A 3 -14.85 -20.47 -16.94
CA ILE A 3 -13.42 -20.23 -16.79
C ILE A 3 -13.30 -19.02 -15.87
N HIS A 4 -13.20 -19.27 -14.56
CA HIS A 4 -12.70 -18.30 -13.60
C HIS A 4 -11.26 -17.94 -14.04
N LYS A 5 -11.12 -16.88 -14.85
CA LYS A 5 -9.82 -16.27 -15.13
C LYS A 5 -9.29 -15.76 -13.79
N LYS A 6 -8.35 -16.51 -13.20
CA LYS A 6 -7.50 -16.02 -12.10
C LYS A 6 -6.90 -14.69 -12.55
N MET A 7 -7.38 -13.59 -11.98
CA MET A 7 -6.69 -12.31 -12.05
C MET A 7 -5.48 -12.37 -11.10
N ASP A 8 -4.44 -13.14 -11.45
CA ASP A 8 -3.13 -13.06 -10.80
C ASP A 8 -2.36 -11.83 -11.31
N LYS A 9 -3.02 -10.66 -11.37
CA LYS A 9 -2.34 -9.40 -11.60
C LYS A 9 -1.73 -8.96 -10.27
N HIS A 10 -0.59 -9.54 -9.96
CA HIS A 10 0.29 -8.97 -8.96
C HIS A 10 0.85 -7.66 -9.51
N PHE A 11 0.88 -6.61 -8.69
CA PHE A 11 1.57 -5.37 -9.03
C PHE A 11 2.99 -5.45 -8.50
N ASN A 12 3.96 -5.08 -9.32
CA ASN A 12 5.32 -4.89 -8.88
C ASN A 12 5.52 -3.41 -8.54
N ILE A 13 5.71 -3.12 -7.26
CA ILE A 13 5.93 -1.76 -6.76
C ILE A 13 7.31 -1.69 -6.14
N LYS A 14 7.90 -0.50 -6.02
CA LYS A 14 9.09 -0.33 -5.19
C LYS A 14 8.71 0.32 -3.88
N VAL A 15 9.22 -0.23 -2.78
CA VAL A 15 9.12 0.37 -1.45
C VAL A 15 10.53 0.52 -0.92
N ASN A 16 11.00 1.75 -0.71
CA ASN A 16 12.38 2.07 -0.32
C ASN A 16 13.42 1.38 -1.23
N ASN A 17 13.25 1.49 -2.56
CA ASN A 17 14.10 0.86 -3.58
C ASN A 17 14.09 -0.67 -3.61
N LYS A 18 13.32 -1.34 -2.75
CA LYS A 18 13.10 -2.79 -2.81
C LYS A 18 11.87 -3.08 -3.67
N SER A 19 12.00 -3.95 -4.65
CA SER A 19 10.86 -4.45 -5.43
C SER A 19 10.00 -5.37 -4.56
N VAL A 20 8.71 -5.09 -4.50
CA VAL A 20 7.72 -5.79 -3.68
C VAL A 20 6.56 -6.22 -4.57
N ILE A 21 6.14 -7.47 -4.42
CA ILE A 21 5.00 -8.02 -5.13
C ILE A 21 3.77 -7.85 -4.25
N ILE A 22 2.84 -7.01 -4.68
CA ILE A 22 1.56 -6.80 -3.98
C ILE A 22 0.42 -7.45 -4.74
N LEU A 23 -0.57 -7.94 -3.98
CA LEU A 23 -1.83 -8.42 -4.55
C LEU A 23 -2.70 -7.27 -5.04
N LYS A 24 -2.72 -6.17 -4.29
CA LYS A 24 -3.56 -5.01 -4.54
C LYS A 24 -3.02 -3.80 -3.79
N TYR A 25 -3.26 -2.61 -4.33
CA TYR A 25 -3.20 -1.37 -3.58
C TYR A 25 -4.53 -0.62 -3.64
N LYS A 26 -4.80 0.23 -2.65
CA LYS A 26 -5.97 1.11 -2.59
C LYS A 26 -5.53 2.49 -2.15
N ARG A 27 -6.00 3.54 -2.84
CA ARG A 27 -5.82 4.94 -2.40
C ARG A 27 -7.14 5.52 -1.97
N GLU A 28 -7.13 6.26 -0.88
CA GLU A 28 -8.30 6.95 -0.34
C GLU A 28 -7.91 8.33 0.16
N SER A 29 -8.77 9.30 -0.13
CA SER A 29 -8.69 10.66 0.36
C SER A 29 -9.91 10.91 1.24
N TYR A 30 -9.70 11.45 2.43
CA TYR A 30 -10.79 11.84 3.33
C TYR A 30 -10.44 13.12 4.07
N TYR A 31 -11.45 13.85 4.50
CA TYR A 31 -11.27 15.04 5.33
C TYR A 31 -11.27 14.61 6.80
N ASP A 32 -10.20 14.93 7.53
CA ASP A 32 -10.12 14.68 8.97
C ASP A 32 -10.63 15.91 9.72
N ASP A 33 -11.84 15.79 10.27
CA ASP A 33 -12.51 16.87 11.00
C ASP A 33 -11.75 17.31 12.27
N ASN A 34 -10.87 16.46 12.82
CA ASN A 34 -10.11 16.81 14.02
C ASN A 34 -8.91 17.71 13.69
N THR A 35 -8.29 17.50 12.53
CA THR A 35 -7.14 18.29 12.08
C THR A 35 -7.52 19.37 11.08
N GLY A 36 -8.73 19.32 10.51
CA GLY A 36 -9.18 20.20 9.44
C GLY A 36 -8.42 20.00 8.12
N GLU A 37 -7.81 18.83 7.92
CA GLU A 37 -6.94 18.55 6.78
C GLU A 37 -7.49 17.46 5.88
N GLU A 38 -7.26 17.60 4.58
CA GLU A 38 -7.41 16.49 3.65
C GLU A 38 -6.25 15.50 3.84
N VAL A 39 -6.59 14.26 4.18
CA VAL A 39 -5.68 13.16 4.42
C VAL A 39 -5.74 12.19 3.24
N ASN A 40 -4.59 11.97 2.62
CA ASN A 40 -4.40 10.97 1.57
C ASN A 40 -3.74 9.73 2.17
N THR A 41 -4.28 8.56 1.86
CA THR A 41 -3.74 7.28 2.35
C THR A 41 -3.56 6.28 1.21
N ILE A 42 -2.60 5.39 1.40
CA ILE A 42 -2.37 4.24 0.54
C ILE A 42 -2.31 2.97 1.36
N GLU A 43 -3.11 1.98 0.97
CA GLU A 43 -3.09 0.63 1.53
C GLU A 43 -2.42 -0.32 0.53
N LEU A 44 -1.42 -1.08 1.00
CA LEU A 44 -0.70 -2.11 0.26
C LEU A 44 -1.06 -3.48 0.82
N ILE A 45 -1.51 -4.39 -0.03
CA ILE A 45 -1.99 -5.73 0.37
C ILE A 45 -1.07 -6.79 -0.23
N THR A 46 -0.51 -7.67 0.62
CA THR A 46 0.40 -8.75 0.20
C THR A 46 0.14 -10.05 0.95
N LYS A 47 0.55 -11.19 0.39
CA LYS A 47 0.60 -12.48 1.12
C LYS A 47 1.92 -12.68 1.87
N ILE A 48 2.94 -11.90 1.51
CA ILE A 48 4.29 -12.07 2.06
C ILE A 48 4.42 -11.15 3.27
N PRO A 49 4.55 -11.70 4.49
CA PRO A 49 4.76 -10.89 5.68
C PRO A 49 6.03 -10.06 5.56
N ASN A 50 6.00 -8.83 6.07
CA ASN A 50 7.14 -7.92 6.15
C ASN A 50 7.81 -7.56 4.81
N ASP A 51 7.16 -7.90 3.68
CA ASP A 51 7.70 -7.54 2.38
C ASP A 51 7.63 -6.02 2.16
N VAL A 52 6.56 -5.44 2.70
CA VAL A 52 6.40 -4.01 2.96
C VAL A 52 6.89 -3.76 4.39
N PHE A 53 7.85 -2.86 4.55
CA PHE A 53 8.45 -2.59 5.86
C PHE A 53 7.57 -1.70 6.73
N ASP A 54 7.56 -1.97 8.04
CA ASP A 54 7.05 -1.08 9.09
C ASP A 54 8.06 0.05 9.39
N HIS A 55 8.60 0.68 8.34
CA HIS A 55 9.38 1.90 8.52
C HIS A 55 8.43 3.08 8.73
N ARG A 56 8.80 3.96 9.65
CA ARG A 56 8.02 5.17 9.96
C ARG A 56 7.74 6.01 8.72
N VAL A 57 8.69 6.06 7.77
CA VAL A 57 8.55 6.73 6.47
C VAL A 57 9.06 5.79 5.38
N VAL A 58 8.31 5.72 4.28
CA VAL A 58 8.63 4.95 3.08
C VAL A 58 8.50 5.80 1.82
N ALA A 59 9.30 5.50 0.80
CA ALA A 59 9.13 5.99 -0.56
C ALA A 59 8.54 4.87 -1.41
N ILE A 60 7.40 5.13 -2.05
CA ILE A 60 6.65 4.15 -2.83
C ILE A 60 6.66 4.58 -4.30
N ASP A 61 7.08 3.68 -5.20
CA ASP A 61 6.94 3.84 -6.64
C ASP A 61 5.86 2.88 -7.15
N ILE A 62 4.84 3.44 -7.82
CA ILE A 62 3.74 2.70 -8.46
C ILE A 62 3.65 3.18 -9.90
N GLU A 63 3.27 2.31 -10.84
CA GLU A 63 3.19 2.62 -12.27
C GLU A 63 2.67 4.05 -12.57
N GLY A 64 3.55 4.89 -13.14
CA GLY A 64 3.25 6.29 -13.48
C GLY A 64 3.55 7.34 -12.42
N GLU A 65 3.91 6.94 -11.19
CA GLU A 65 4.21 7.85 -10.08
C GLU A 65 5.38 7.34 -9.24
N ALA A 66 6.45 8.14 -9.20
CA ALA A 66 7.67 7.79 -8.47
C ALA A 66 7.77 8.62 -7.18
N ASN A 67 8.39 8.03 -6.17
CA ASN A 67 8.81 8.66 -4.93
C ASN A 67 7.67 9.24 -4.09
N ILE A 68 6.56 8.50 -3.99
CA ILE A 68 5.45 8.84 -3.10
C ILE A 68 5.92 8.66 -1.67
N LYS A 69 6.16 9.76 -0.97
CA LYS A 69 6.54 9.74 0.44
C LYS A 69 5.32 9.43 1.27
N ALA A 70 5.38 8.36 2.07
CA ALA A 70 4.27 7.95 2.91
C ALA A 70 4.75 7.53 4.30
N THR A 71 3.96 7.86 5.31
CA THR A 71 4.25 7.60 6.72
C THR A 71 3.39 6.46 7.20
N TRP A 72 3.96 5.49 7.91
CA TRP A 72 3.22 4.34 8.43
C TRP A 72 2.10 4.77 9.38
N ILE A 73 0.91 4.19 9.22
CA ILE A 73 -0.24 4.41 10.10
C ILE A 73 -0.55 3.14 10.88
N MET A 74 -0.72 2.02 10.18
CA MET A 74 -1.15 0.77 10.78
C MET A 74 -0.80 -0.44 9.90
N HIS A 75 -0.69 -1.59 10.55
CA HIS A 75 -0.57 -2.90 9.93
C HIS A 75 -1.67 -3.82 10.46
N PHE A 76 -2.38 -4.48 9.55
CA PHE A 76 -3.36 -5.51 9.87
C PHE A 76 -2.95 -6.83 9.23
N SER A 77 -2.95 -7.91 10.01
CA SER A 77 -2.55 -9.24 9.56
C SER A 77 -3.62 -10.28 9.86
N GLN A 78 -3.85 -11.15 8.89
CA GLN A 78 -4.59 -12.40 8.99
C GLN A 78 -3.74 -13.53 8.38
N PRO A 79 -4.01 -14.80 8.67
CA PRO A 79 -3.26 -15.91 8.09
C PRO A 79 -3.18 -15.81 6.55
N GLY A 80 -1.98 -15.58 6.03
CA GLY A 80 -1.72 -15.46 4.58
C GLY A 80 -2.13 -14.13 3.93
N LEU A 81 -2.49 -13.10 4.71
CA LEU A 81 -2.85 -11.77 4.19
C LEU A 81 -2.37 -10.65 5.12
N HIS A 82 -1.62 -9.71 4.57
CA HIS A 82 -1.07 -8.55 5.27
C HIS A 82 -1.51 -7.27 4.57
N ARG A 83 -1.97 -6.29 5.35
CA ARG A 83 -2.39 -4.97 4.87
C ARG A 83 -1.61 -3.90 5.61
N TYR A 84 -0.87 -3.10 4.85
CA TYR A 84 -0.07 -1.99 5.36
C TYR A 84 -0.68 -0.68 4.89
N LYS A 85 -1.08 0.19 5.83
CA LYS A 85 -1.68 1.48 5.52
C LYS A 85 -0.71 2.61 5.86
N TYR A 86 -0.52 3.50 4.89
CA TYR A 86 0.36 4.67 5.00
C TYR A 86 -0.41 5.96 4.71
N ARG A 87 -0.02 7.06 5.36
CA ARG A 87 -0.46 8.43 5.06
C ARG A 87 0.50 9.03 4.05
N ILE A 88 0.03 9.42 2.88
CA ILE A 88 0.84 10.12 1.88
C ILE A 88 1.18 11.51 2.43
N SER A 89 2.46 11.83 2.44
CA SER A 89 2.97 13.16 2.78
C SER A 89 2.86 14.07 1.56
N LYS A 90 2.44 15.33 1.77
CA LYS A 90 2.46 16.36 0.73
C LYS A 90 3.89 16.73 0.35
#